data_AF-A0A3Q4HTQ4-F1
#
_entry.id   AF-A0A3Q4HTQ4-F1
#
_cell.length_a   1.000
_cell.length_b   1.000
_cell.length_c   1.000
_cell.angle_alpha   90.00
_cell.angle_beta   90.00
_cell.angle_gamma   90.00
#
_symmetry.space_group_name_H-M   'P 1'
#
loop_
_entity.id
_entity.type
_entity.pdbx_description
1 polymer ?
#
loop_
_entity_poly.entity_id
_entity_poly.type
_entity_poly.pdbx_seq_one_letter_code
_entity_poly.pdbx_strand_id
1 'polypeptide(L)'
;MSKRKAPQESLNEGITDFLVELANYEKNVNRAIHKYNAYRKAASTISKYPHKIKNGEEAKKLDGVGAKIAEKIDEFLQTGKLRKLEKIRNDDTSSSINFLTRVTGIGPAAARKFVEEGVKTLEDIKDSKICCNFAVFRYFEEFEKRIPRAEMEKMETLILGELEKVDQEYIGTICGSYRRENI
;
A
#
# COMPACT_ATOMS: atom_id res chain seq x y z
N MET A 1 -0.23 -9.35 -20.75
CA MET A 1 -0.73 -9.84 -19.44
C MET A 1 0.44 -9.91 -18.45
N SER A 2 0.44 -9.08 -17.40
CA SER A 2 1.53 -9.02 -16.42
C SER A 2 1.39 -10.15 -15.40
N LYS A 3 2.24 -11.18 -15.50
CA LYS A 3 2.34 -12.27 -14.53
C LYS A 3 2.92 -11.72 -13.22
N ARG A 4 2.07 -11.34 -12.26
CA ARG A 4 2.48 -10.92 -10.92
C ARG A 4 2.39 -12.13 -9.98
N LYS A 5 3.54 -12.73 -9.65
CA LYS A 5 3.70 -13.71 -8.56
C LYS A 5 3.90 -12.94 -7.24
N ALA A 6 3.42 -13.51 -6.13
CA ALA A 6 3.45 -12.93 -4.78
C ALA A 6 4.87 -12.47 -4.35
N PRO A 7 4.99 -11.42 -3.52
CA PRO A 7 6.28 -11.04 -2.96
C PRO A 7 6.72 -12.11 -1.95
N GLN A 8 7.79 -12.82 -2.29
CA GLN A 8 8.55 -13.67 -1.39
C GLN A 8 9.43 -12.75 -0.52
N GLU A 9 9.70 -13.14 0.74
CA GLU A 9 10.59 -12.42 1.66
C GLU A 9 11.86 -11.99 0.90
N SER A 10 12.05 -10.68 0.77
CA SER A 10 12.94 -10.15 -0.27
C SER A 10 14.24 -9.69 0.36
N LEU A 11 15.37 -10.13 -0.20
CA LEU A 11 16.72 -9.72 0.24
C LEU A 11 16.95 -8.19 0.18
N ASN A 12 16.04 -7.47 -0.48
CA ASN A 12 16.07 -6.04 -0.72
C ASN A 12 14.92 -5.28 -0.02
N GLU A 13 14.34 -5.84 1.06
CA GLU A 13 13.18 -5.26 1.77
C GLU A 13 13.34 -3.79 2.11
N GLY A 14 14.49 -3.39 2.67
CA GLY A 14 14.73 -1.97 2.99
C GLY A 14 14.62 -1.04 1.78
N ILE A 15 15.04 -1.51 0.59
CA ILE A 15 14.93 -0.74 -0.66
C ILE A 15 13.47 -0.70 -1.13
N THR A 16 12.78 -1.83 -1.06
CA THR A 16 11.38 -1.89 -1.49
C THR A 16 10.47 -1.05 -0.61
N ASP A 17 10.73 -1.02 0.71
CA ASP A 17 9.93 -0.29 1.69
C ASP A 17 10.00 1.21 1.45
N PHE A 18 11.21 1.77 1.32
CA PHE A 18 11.36 3.20 1.09
C PHE A 18 10.78 3.61 -0.27
N LEU A 19 10.89 2.76 -1.30
CA LEU A 19 10.29 3.02 -2.61
C LEU A 19 8.76 2.99 -2.55
N VAL A 20 8.18 2.08 -1.77
CA VAL A 20 6.74 2.03 -1.52
C VAL A 20 6.26 3.25 -0.74
N GLU A 21 7.01 3.68 0.27
CA GLU A 21 6.72 4.89 1.05
C GLU A 21 6.74 6.14 0.16
N LEU A 22 7.78 6.30 -0.66
CA LEU A 22 7.86 7.37 -1.66
C LEU A 22 6.72 7.31 -2.67
N ALA A 23 6.33 6.11 -3.12
CA ALA A 23 5.20 5.96 -4.01
C ALA A 23 3.91 6.49 -3.37
N ASN A 24 3.62 6.04 -2.14
CA ASN A 24 2.43 6.45 -1.41
C ASN A 24 2.41 7.97 -1.18
N TYR A 25 3.54 8.57 -0.82
CA TYR A 25 3.66 10.02 -0.70
C TYR A 25 3.33 10.74 -2.01
N GLU A 26 3.93 10.33 -3.13
CA GLU A 26 3.70 10.97 -4.42
C GLU A 26 2.24 10.81 -4.90
N LYS A 27 1.57 9.71 -4.52
CA LYS A 27 0.14 9.49 -4.77
C LYS A 27 -0.74 10.36 -3.87
N ASN A 28 -0.50 10.33 -2.57
CA ASN A 28 -1.39 10.90 -1.56
C ASN A 28 -1.23 12.42 -1.47
N VAL A 29 0.01 12.91 -1.43
CA VAL A 29 0.32 14.33 -1.29
C VAL A 29 0.35 14.99 -2.67
N ASN A 30 1.25 14.55 -3.56
CA ASN A 30 1.46 15.19 -4.87
C ASN A 30 0.44 14.81 -5.96
N ARG A 31 -0.41 13.80 -5.74
CA ARG A 31 -1.34 13.24 -6.76
C ARG A 31 -0.64 12.84 -8.07
N ALA A 32 0.66 12.61 -8.03
CA ALA A 32 1.47 12.27 -9.18
C ALA A 32 1.40 10.75 -9.45
N ILE A 33 0.30 10.31 -10.05
CA ILE A 33 0.04 8.88 -10.34
C ILE A 33 1.17 8.26 -11.20
N HIS A 34 1.73 9.02 -12.14
CA HIS A 34 2.84 8.57 -12.96
C HIS A 34 4.11 8.26 -12.14
N LYS A 35 4.42 9.09 -11.12
CA LYS A 35 5.54 8.83 -10.20
C LYS A 35 5.24 7.64 -9.29
N TYR A 36 4.03 7.56 -8.75
CA TYR A 36 3.57 6.40 -7.97
C TYR A 36 3.78 5.09 -8.73
N ASN A 37 3.34 5.03 -9.99
CA ASN A 37 3.49 3.84 -10.83
C ASN A 37 4.96 3.50 -11.09
N ALA A 38 5.82 4.50 -11.30
CA ALA A 38 7.25 4.30 -11.48
C ALA A 38 7.91 3.68 -10.23
N TYR A 39 7.68 4.25 -9.05
CA TYR A 39 8.23 3.72 -7.80
C TYR A 39 7.67 2.34 -7.46
N ARG A 40 6.37 2.09 -7.67
CA ARG A 40 5.78 0.75 -7.48
C ARG A 40 6.32 -0.28 -8.46
N LYS A 41 6.57 0.10 -9.72
CA LYS A 41 7.20 -0.79 -10.70
C LYS A 41 8.62 -1.14 -10.25
N ALA A 42 9.42 -0.14 -9.88
CA ALA A 42 10.77 -0.35 -9.35
C ALA A 42 10.77 -1.26 -8.12
N ALA A 43 9.93 -0.99 -7.12
CA ALA A 43 9.80 -1.81 -5.92
C ALA A 43 9.42 -3.27 -6.26
N SER A 44 8.48 -3.47 -7.18
CA SER A 44 8.08 -4.82 -7.60
C SER A 44 9.17 -5.56 -8.38
N THR A 45 10.05 -4.87 -9.10
CA THR A 45 11.17 -5.51 -9.81
C THR A 45 12.26 -5.87 -8.82
N ILE A 46 12.57 -4.97 -7.89
CA ILE A 46 13.60 -5.16 -6.85
C ILE A 46 13.21 -6.26 -5.86
N SER A 47 11.93 -6.35 -5.49
CA SER A 47 11.43 -7.41 -4.60
C SER A 47 11.58 -8.82 -5.19
N LYS A 48 11.62 -8.93 -6.52
CA LYS A 48 11.79 -10.20 -7.25
C LYS A 48 13.24 -10.51 -7.57
N TYR A 49 14.15 -9.57 -7.33
CA TYR A 49 15.54 -9.74 -7.68
C TYR A 49 16.19 -10.72 -6.69
N PRO A 50 16.81 -11.82 -7.17
CA PRO A 50 17.28 -12.92 -6.30
C PRO A 50 18.56 -12.59 -5.52
N HIS A 51 19.18 -11.43 -5.78
CA HIS A 51 20.40 -11.00 -5.11
C HIS A 51 20.20 -9.67 -4.40
N LYS A 52 21.06 -9.38 -3.42
CA LYS A 52 21.07 -8.09 -2.74
C LYS A 52 21.70 -7.04 -3.65
N ILE A 53 21.00 -5.94 -3.90
CA ILE A 53 21.49 -4.82 -4.70
C ILE A 53 22.62 -4.12 -3.93
N LYS A 54 23.79 -3.99 -4.56
CA LYS A 54 24.97 -3.37 -3.94
C LYS A 54 25.18 -1.92 -4.35
N ASN A 55 24.63 -1.52 -5.50
CA ASN A 55 24.72 -0.15 -6.01
C ASN A 55 23.54 0.19 -6.93
N GLY A 56 23.36 1.47 -7.19
CA GLY A 56 22.33 2.04 -8.06
C GLY A 56 22.54 1.67 -9.52
N GLU A 57 23.78 1.43 -9.97
CA GLU A 57 24.05 0.95 -11.33
C GLU A 57 23.47 -0.44 -11.60
N GLU A 58 23.59 -1.35 -10.64
CA GLU A 58 22.97 -2.67 -10.66
C GLU A 58 21.45 -2.54 -10.64
N ALA A 59 20.90 -1.65 -9.82
CA ALA A 59 19.48 -1.35 -9.81
C ALA A 59 19.00 -0.81 -11.17
N LYS A 60 19.77 0.07 -11.83
CA LYS A 60 19.44 0.70 -13.12
C LYS A 60 19.32 -0.31 -14.27
N LYS A 61 19.96 -1.48 -14.15
CA LYS A 61 19.82 -2.58 -15.14
C LYS A 61 18.45 -3.26 -15.07
N LEU A 62 17.70 -3.06 -13.98
CA LEU A 62 16.40 -3.66 -13.77
C LEU A 62 15.28 -2.87 -14.48
N ASP A 63 14.33 -3.58 -15.08
CA ASP A 63 13.19 -2.95 -15.74
C ASP A 63 12.34 -2.14 -14.75
N GLY A 64 12.12 -0.86 -15.07
CA GLY A 64 11.37 0.08 -14.23
C GLY A 64 12.22 0.93 -13.28
N VAL A 65 13.54 0.74 -13.23
CA VAL A 65 14.46 1.59 -12.44
C VAL A 65 15.12 2.63 -13.34
N GLY A 66 14.68 3.89 -13.23
CA GLY A 66 15.30 5.02 -13.93
C GLY A 66 16.51 5.60 -13.19
N ALA A 67 17.26 6.50 -13.84
CA ALA A 67 18.43 7.16 -13.26
C ALA A 67 18.15 7.81 -11.89
N LYS A 68 17.04 8.54 -11.75
CA LYS A 68 16.63 9.17 -10.49
C LYS A 68 16.25 8.18 -9.37
N ILE A 69 15.86 6.96 -9.74
CA ILE A 69 15.55 5.92 -8.75
C ILE A 69 16.85 5.24 -8.32
N ALA A 70 17.75 4.97 -9.26
CA ALA A 70 19.09 4.46 -8.99
C ALA A 70 19.89 5.39 -8.05
N GLU A 71 19.89 6.71 -8.30
CA GLU A 71 20.55 7.69 -7.43
C GLU A 71 20.03 7.64 -5.98
N LYS A 72 18.73 7.44 -5.80
CA LYS A 72 18.13 7.30 -4.46
C LYS A 72 18.48 5.99 -3.78
N ILE A 73 18.62 4.92 -4.56
CA ILE A 73 19.07 3.62 -4.06
C ILE A 73 20.54 3.75 -3.63
N ASP A 74 21.38 4.42 -4.41
CA ASP A 74 22.77 4.71 -4.02
C ASP A 74 22.84 5.57 -2.76
N GLU A 75 22.05 6.64 -2.67
CA GLU A 75 21.96 7.46 -1.45
C GLU A 75 21.60 6.59 -0.25
N PHE A 76 20.54 5.79 -0.36
CA PHE A 76 20.09 4.89 0.71
C PHE A 76 21.14 3.86 1.11
N LEU A 77 21.89 3.29 0.15
CA LEU A 77 22.95 2.32 0.43
C LEU A 77 24.18 2.95 1.10
N GLN A 78 24.48 4.22 0.78
CA GLN A 78 25.62 4.94 1.35
C GLN A 78 25.33 5.51 2.75
N THR A 79 24.15 6.09 2.95
CA THR A 79 23.81 6.80 4.19
C THR A 79 22.91 6.00 5.13
N GLY A 80 22.30 4.91 4.65
CA GLY A 80 21.23 4.19 5.34
C GLY A 80 19.91 4.97 5.44
N LYS A 81 19.84 6.21 4.92
CA LYS A 81 18.71 7.13 5.09
C LYS A 81 18.54 8.04 3.88
N LEU A 82 17.29 8.18 3.42
CA LEU A 82 16.99 9.10 2.32
C LEU A 82 16.59 10.47 2.86
N ARG A 83 17.35 11.53 2.55
CA ARG A 83 17.06 12.90 3.04
C ARG A 83 15.67 13.37 2.68
N LYS A 84 15.18 12.99 1.50
CA LYS A 84 13.82 13.33 1.06
C LYS A 84 12.76 12.66 1.93
N LEU A 85 12.96 11.40 2.34
CA LEU A 85 12.01 10.71 3.22
C LEU A 85 12.04 11.29 4.62
N GLU A 86 13.20 11.67 5.15
CA GLU A 86 13.27 12.32 6.46
C GLU A 86 12.48 13.64 6.47
N LYS A 87 12.59 14.45 5.42
CA LYS A 87 11.77 15.66 5.28
C LYS A 87 10.27 15.36 5.21
N ILE A 88 9.89 14.29 4.50
CA ILE A 88 8.48 13.88 4.39
C ILE A 88 7.94 13.37 5.73
N ARG A 89 8.76 12.62 6.48
CA ARG A 89 8.40 12.08 7.80
C ARG A 89 8.28 13.18 8.86
N ASN A 90 9.08 14.24 8.72
CA ASN A 90 9.02 15.42 9.60
C ASN A 90 7.91 16.42 9.20
N ASP A 91 7.22 16.21 8.08
CA ASP A 91 6.12 17.05 7.66
C ASP A 91 4.79 16.51 8.22
N ASP A 92 4.30 17.16 9.28
CA ASP A 92 3.07 16.79 9.98
C ASP A 92 1.87 16.68 9.03
N THR A 93 1.76 17.56 8.03
CA THR A 93 0.67 17.54 7.06
C THR A 93 0.71 16.25 6.23
N SER A 94 1.89 15.86 5.79
CA SER A 94 2.10 14.65 5.00
C SER A 94 1.85 13.37 5.81
N SER A 95 2.25 13.38 7.08
CA SER A 95 1.98 12.29 8.03
C SER A 95 0.47 12.09 8.24
N SER A 96 -0.26 13.18 8.52
CA SER A 96 -1.70 13.14 8.73
C SER A 96 -2.47 12.74 7.46
N ILE A 97 -2.09 13.24 6.28
CA ILE A 97 -2.71 12.81 5.01
C ILE A 97 -2.54 11.30 4.81
N ASN A 98 -1.32 10.78 5.01
CA ASN A 98 -1.07 9.34 4.86
C ASN A 98 -1.86 8.51 5.87
N PHE A 99 -1.92 8.96 7.13
CA PHE A 99 -2.70 8.31 8.18
C PHE A 99 -4.19 8.24 7.81
N LEU A 100 -4.78 9.37 7.45
CA LEU A 100 -6.20 9.46 7.10
C LEU A 100 -6.55 8.59 5.89
N THR A 101 -5.66 8.48 4.90
CA THR A 101 -5.88 7.59 3.73
C THR A 101 -5.87 6.10 4.04
N ARG A 102 -5.43 5.67 5.24
CA ARG A 102 -5.53 4.28 5.69
C ARG A 102 -6.96 3.91 6.09
N VAL A 103 -7.77 4.89 6.47
CA VAL A 103 -9.16 4.69 6.86
C VAL A 103 -10.00 4.36 5.62
N THR A 104 -10.71 3.24 5.66
CA THR A 104 -11.61 2.84 4.58
C THR A 104 -12.65 3.93 4.32
N GLY A 105 -12.74 4.37 3.06
CA GLY A 105 -13.64 5.46 2.65
C GLY A 105 -12.98 6.84 2.58
N ILE A 106 -11.77 7.02 3.11
CA ILE A 106 -11.04 8.29 3.03
C ILE A 106 -9.98 8.22 1.92
N GLY A 107 -10.23 8.93 0.82
CA GLY A 107 -9.25 9.11 -0.25
C GLY A 107 -8.32 10.31 -0.04
N PRO A 108 -7.25 10.47 -0.84
CA PRO A 108 -6.28 11.57 -0.72
C PRO A 108 -6.87 12.99 -0.82
N ALA A 109 -8.01 13.14 -1.49
CA ALA A 109 -8.71 14.41 -1.59
C ALA A 109 -9.47 14.75 -0.31
N ALA A 110 -10.16 13.76 0.29
CA ALA A 110 -10.85 13.92 1.57
C ALA A 110 -9.86 14.10 2.71
N ALA A 111 -8.79 13.31 2.74
CA ALA A 111 -7.72 13.42 3.74
C ALA A 111 -7.12 14.84 3.80
N ARG A 112 -6.90 15.49 2.65
CA ARG A 112 -6.41 16.87 2.61
C ARG A 112 -7.37 17.87 3.23
N LYS A 113 -8.65 17.78 2.87
CA LYS A 113 -9.70 18.66 3.44
C LYS A 113 -9.74 18.53 4.95
N PHE A 114 -9.66 17.31 5.46
CA PHE A 114 -9.63 17.06 6.91
C PHE A 114 -8.40 17.67 7.58
N VAL A 115 -7.22 17.55 6.98
CA VAL A 115 -6.01 18.20 7.52
C VAL A 115 -6.11 19.72 7.48
N GLU A 116 -6.71 20.30 6.43
CA GLU A 116 -7.00 21.73 6.33
C GLU A 116 -8.03 22.20 7.40
N GLU A 117 -9.00 21.34 7.72
CA GLU A 117 -9.98 21.53 8.79
C GLU A 117 -9.40 21.26 10.20
N GLY A 118 -8.13 20.86 10.30
CA GLY A 118 -7.43 20.63 11.56
C GLY A 118 -7.55 19.21 12.13
N VAL A 119 -8.22 18.30 11.43
CA VAL A 119 -8.36 16.88 11.82
C VAL A 119 -7.05 16.15 11.49
N LYS A 120 -6.34 15.71 12.52
CA LYS A 120 -5.02 15.08 12.39
C LYS A 120 -4.97 13.68 12.97
N THR A 121 -5.82 13.35 13.94
CA THR A 121 -5.82 12.07 14.65
C THR A 121 -7.10 11.25 14.42
N LEU A 122 -7.11 10.00 14.89
CA LEU A 122 -8.30 9.15 14.82
C LEU A 122 -9.41 9.68 15.76
N GLU A 123 -9.02 10.28 16.89
CA GLU A 123 -9.94 10.86 17.87
C GLU A 123 -10.71 12.04 17.26
N ASP A 124 -10.01 12.92 16.54
CA ASP A 124 -10.62 14.06 15.84
C ASP A 124 -11.71 13.59 14.85
N ILE A 125 -11.51 12.41 14.23
CA ILE A 125 -12.47 11.87 13.28
C ILE A 125 -13.68 11.26 13.98
N LYS A 126 -13.52 10.66 15.17
CA LYS A 126 -14.63 9.99 15.90
C LYS A 126 -15.72 10.98 16.33
N ASP A 127 -15.32 12.17 16.74
CA ASP A 127 -16.25 13.24 17.17
C ASP A 127 -16.87 13.96 15.98
N SER A 128 -16.14 13.95 14.87
CA SER A 128 -16.62 14.50 13.62
C SER A 128 -17.58 13.50 12.94
N LYS A 129 -18.82 13.90 12.66
CA LYS A 129 -19.80 13.11 11.86
C LYS A 129 -19.39 12.96 10.39
N ILE A 130 -18.11 12.84 10.10
CA ILE A 130 -17.49 13.17 8.82
C ILE A 130 -17.45 11.98 7.85
N CYS A 131 -17.70 10.75 8.31
CA CYS A 131 -17.61 9.58 7.44
C CYS A 131 -18.84 8.66 7.51
N CYS A 132 -19.19 8.15 6.32
CA CYS A 132 -20.40 7.41 6.00
C CYS A 132 -20.52 6.04 6.70
N ASN A 133 -19.51 5.59 7.44
CA ASN A 133 -19.50 4.29 8.12
C ASN A 133 -18.76 4.35 9.46
N PHE A 134 -19.48 4.63 10.54
CA PHE A 134 -18.97 4.58 11.92
C PHE A 134 -18.31 3.24 12.29
N ALA A 135 -18.75 2.14 11.67
CA ALA A 135 -18.18 0.81 11.85
C ALA A 135 -16.69 0.74 11.49
N VAL A 136 -16.26 1.47 10.46
CA VAL A 136 -14.85 1.47 10.01
C VAL A 136 -13.92 2.03 11.08
N PHE A 137 -14.35 3.07 11.82
CA PHE A 137 -13.52 3.64 12.90
C PHE A 137 -13.49 2.76 14.13
N ARG A 138 -14.63 2.13 14.47
CA ARG A 138 -14.72 1.25 15.63
C ARG A 138 -13.81 0.05 15.50
N TYR A 139 -13.67 -0.48 14.29
CA TYR A 139 -12.86 -1.66 14.00
C TYR A 139 -11.62 -1.32 13.17
N PHE A 140 -11.12 -0.09 13.25
CA PHE A 140 -9.99 0.37 12.44
C PHE A 140 -8.78 -0.58 12.56
N GLU A 141 -8.40 -0.91 13.79
CA GLU A 141 -7.28 -1.83 14.08
C GLU A 141 -7.52 -3.24 13.49
N GLU A 142 -8.76 -3.72 13.46
CA GLU A 142 -9.10 -5.01 12.87
C GLU A 142 -9.00 -4.96 11.34
N PHE A 143 -9.41 -3.84 10.71
CA PHE A 143 -9.28 -3.64 9.27
C PHE A 143 -7.82 -3.48 8.81
N GLU A 144 -6.92 -3.07 9.71
CA GLU A 144 -5.48 -3.02 9.40
C GLU A 144 -4.83 -4.41 9.40
N LYS A 145 -5.42 -5.36 10.14
CA LYS A 145 -4.90 -6.72 10.19
C LYS A 145 -5.13 -7.42 8.86
N ARG A 146 -4.14 -8.21 8.48
CA ARG A 146 -4.26 -9.07 7.32
C ARG A 146 -5.27 -10.18 7.60
N ILE A 147 -6.29 -10.29 6.75
CA ILE A 147 -7.28 -11.37 6.82
C ILE A 147 -6.58 -12.73 6.59
N PRO A 148 -6.60 -13.66 7.56
CA PRO A 148 -6.04 -15.00 7.40
C PRO A 148 -6.77 -15.80 6.32
N ARG A 149 -6.03 -16.68 5.64
CA ARG A 149 -6.62 -17.57 4.60
C ARG A 149 -7.71 -18.48 5.15
N ALA A 150 -7.50 -19.03 6.35
CA ALA A 150 -8.48 -19.85 7.04
C ALA A 150 -9.79 -19.09 7.34
N GLU A 151 -9.75 -17.76 7.51
CA GLU A 151 -10.97 -16.96 7.69
C GLU A 151 -11.70 -16.79 6.36
N MET A 152 -10.96 -16.56 5.26
CA MET A 152 -11.53 -16.51 3.92
C MET A 152 -12.20 -17.81 3.49
N GLU A 153 -11.64 -18.98 3.82
CA GLU A 153 -12.23 -20.30 3.54
C GLU A 153 -13.57 -20.51 4.28
N LYS A 154 -13.66 -20.02 5.52
CA LYS A 154 -14.92 -20.04 6.28
C LYS A 154 -15.97 -19.15 5.64
N MET A 155 -15.57 -17.94 5.22
CA MET A 155 -16.47 -17.03 4.49
C MET A 155 -16.90 -17.62 3.15
N GLU A 156 -16.00 -18.30 2.43
CA GLU A 156 -16.29 -19.00 1.18
C GLU A 156 -17.42 -20.01 1.37
N THR A 157 -17.23 -20.91 2.34
CA THR A 157 -18.18 -21.99 2.63
C THR A 157 -19.56 -21.42 2.99
N LEU A 158 -19.59 -20.34 3.78
CA LEU A 158 -20.84 -19.70 4.19
C LEU A 158 -21.55 -19.04 3.00
N ILE A 159 -20.82 -18.26 2.19
CA ILE A 159 -21.42 -17.53 1.05
C ILE A 159 -21.88 -18.51 -0.04
N LEU A 160 -21.07 -19.52 -0.38
CA LEU A 160 -21.45 -20.52 -1.37
C LEU A 160 -22.61 -21.38 -0.88
N GLY A 161 -22.64 -21.74 0.41
CA GLY A 161 -23.75 -22.46 1.00
C GLY A 161 -25.08 -21.68 1.00
N GLU A 162 -25.06 -20.36 1.11
CA GLU A 162 -26.25 -19.53 0.91
C GLU A 162 -26.61 -19.37 -0.58
N LEU A 163 -25.61 -19.32 -1.47
CA LEU A 163 -25.83 -19.22 -2.91
C LEU A 163 -26.59 -20.43 -3.46
N GLU A 164 -26.24 -21.64 -3.01
CA GLU A 164 -26.93 -22.89 -3.38
C GLU A 164 -28.42 -22.91 -3.01
N LYS A 165 -28.81 -22.18 -1.95
CA LYS A 165 -30.22 -22.06 -1.55
C LYS A 165 -31.01 -21.10 -2.44
N VAL A 166 -30.32 -20.16 -3.08
CA VAL A 166 -30.94 -19.17 -3.97
C VAL A 166 -31.19 -19.80 -5.34
N ASP A 167 -30.16 -20.38 -5.95
CA ASP A 167 -30.24 -21.05 -7.25
C ASP A 167 -29.07 -22.02 -7.43
N GLN A 168 -29.35 -23.21 -7.96
CA GLN A 168 -28.34 -24.23 -8.26
C GLN A 168 -27.56 -23.95 -9.55
N GLU A 169 -28.03 -23.05 -10.41
CA GLU A 169 -27.31 -22.64 -11.62
C GLU A 169 -26.21 -21.60 -11.35
N TYR A 170 -26.20 -20.97 -10.17
CA TYR A 170 -25.22 -19.95 -9.86
C TYR A 170 -23.85 -20.53 -9.49
N ILE A 171 -22.81 -19.97 -10.12
CA ILE A 171 -21.41 -20.30 -9.85
C ILE A 171 -20.76 -19.13 -9.12
N GLY A 172 -20.47 -19.33 -7.83
CA GLY A 172 -19.68 -18.40 -7.04
C GLY A 172 -18.18 -18.69 -7.16
N THR A 173 -17.35 -17.66 -7.24
CA THR A 173 -15.88 -17.83 -7.23
C THR A 173 -15.22 -16.69 -6.46
N ILE A 174 -14.41 -17.03 -5.46
CA ILE A 174 -13.61 -16.02 -4.75
C ILE A 174 -12.54 -15.45 -5.68
N CYS A 175 -12.53 -14.13 -5.77
CA CYS A 175 -11.64 -13.37 -6.64
C CYS A 175 -10.55 -12.64 -5.84
N GLY A 176 -9.98 -11.57 -6.41
CA GLY A 176 -9.05 -10.71 -5.70
C GLY A 176 -7.66 -11.32 -5.47
N SER A 177 -6.99 -10.88 -4.39
CA SER A 177 -5.66 -11.36 -3.99
C SER A 177 -5.68 -12.83 -3.56
N TYR A 178 -6.82 -13.30 -3.03
CA TYR A 178 -7.00 -14.68 -2.61
C TYR A 178 -6.73 -15.63 -3.78
N ARG A 179 -7.42 -15.42 -4.91
CA ARG A 179 -7.23 -16.17 -6.17
C ARG A 179 -5.83 -16.06 -6.78
N ARG A 180 -5.07 -15.00 -6.46
CA ARG A 180 -3.70 -14.78 -6.98
C ARG A 180 -2.61 -15.39 -6.10
N GLU A 181 -2.99 -16.10 -5.04
CA GLU A 181 -2.04 -16.70 -4.09
C GLU A 181 -1.03 -15.68 -3.51
N ASN A 182 -1.43 -14.40 -3.42
CA ASN A 182 -0.61 -13.41 -2.74
C ASN A 182 -0.59 -13.77 -1.25
N ILE A 183 0.55 -14.29 -0.78
CA ILE A 183 0.85 -14.63 0.62
C ILE A 183 1.07 -13.41 1.46
#